data_AF-A0A2S2P038-F1
#
_entry.id   AF-A0A2S2P038-F1
#
_cell.length_a   1.000
_cell.length_b   1.000
_cell.length_c   1.000
_cell.angle_alpha   90.00
_cell.angle_beta   90.00
_cell.angle_gamma   90.00
#
_symmetry.space_group_name_H-M   'P 1'
#
loop_
_entity.id
_entity.type
_entity.pdbx_description
1 polymer ?
#
loop_
_entity_poly.entity_id
_entity_poly.type
_entity_poly.pdbx_seq_one_letter_code
_entity_poly.pdbx_strand_id
1 'polypeptide(L)'
;MVRKIRKKFKQPICYTFYQAATKQNKLVQLLKEVIREVHRTGLVIVATISDQGRSNEGAIKILNAETREYCIRQSKLYKDDFYEVEVDDERLQIVHLFDVPHLIKCLRNNLLTKDLKFTINGVQRTAKWEHIIQLYSADSAIPDSKMLPRLSDKHVIPEKITKMKVKCATQVFSHRVSAIMSFLATQNIIDSDAVETATLLLFFDKLFDSMNGSFDKVVDGKIYRTAVKTNSVHHQLWEESLPILSSMKFVGKNMKTVSVPTLRNWMVTIRGFQYL
;
A
#
# COMPACT_ATOMS: atom_id res chain seq x y z
N MET A 1 -18.26 -4.06 6.84
CA MET A 1 -18.33 -3.77 8.29
C MET A 1 -18.09 -2.28 8.51
N VAL A 2 -18.63 -1.69 9.57
CA VAL A 2 -18.23 -0.35 10.02
C VAL A 2 -17.23 -0.46 11.16
N ARG A 3 -16.28 0.47 11.23
CA ARG A 3 -15.28 0.57 12.29
C ARG A 3 -15.18 2.03 12.73
N LYS A 4 -15.25 2.29 14.03
CA LYS A 4 -15.01 3.64 14.55
C LYS A 4 -13.51 3.97 14.48
N ILE A 5 -13.21 5.21 14.11
CA ILE A 5 -11.84 5.73 14.01
C ILE A 5 -11.29 6.05 15.41
N ARG A 6 -12.07 6.79 16.22
CA ARG A 6 -11.65 7.27 17.55
C ARG A 6 -11.86 6.29 18.70
N LYS A 7 -12.76 5.30 18.53
CA LYS A 7 -13.10 4.32 19.58
C LYS A 7 -12.95 2.90 19.05
N LYS A 8 -12.60 1.96 19.94
CA LYS A 8 -12.50 0.53 19.62
C LYS A 8 -13.89 -0.09 19.46
N PHE A 9 -14.50 0.13 18.28
CA PHE A 9 -15.79 -0.45 17.92
C PHE A 9 -15.78 -0.92 16.47
N LYS A 10 -16.36 -2.09 16.21
CA LYS A 10 -16.56 -2.66 14.88
C LYS A 10 -17.86 -3.46 14.84
N GLN A 11 -18.58 -3.38 13.73
CA GLN A 11 -19.83 -4.14 13.53
C GLN A 11 -19.95 -4.59 12.06
N PRO A 12 -20.23 -5.88 11.79
CA PRO A 12 -20.63 -6.31 10.46
C PRO A 12 -22.04 -5.77 10.16
N ILE A 13 -22.22 -5.17 8.99
CA ILE A 13 -23.47 -4.48 8.62
C ILE A 13 -24.02 -4.91 7.25
N CYS A 14 -23.24 -5.65 6.48
CA CYS A 14 -23.62 -6.13 5.17
C CYS A 14 -22.90 -7.45 4.94
N TYR A 15 -23.65 -8.43 4.48
CA TYR A 15 -23.15 -9.72 4.01
C TYR A 15 -24.00 -10.13 2.83
N THR A 16 -23.34 -10.71 1.82
CA THR A 16 -23.99 -11.15 0.60
C THR A 16 -23.41 -12.49 0.19
N PHE A 17 -24.24 -13.34 -0.39
CA PHE A 17 -23.79 -14.57 -1.04
C PHE A 17 -23.62 -14.34 -2.53
N TYR A 18 -22.56 -14.91 -3.08
CA TYR A 18 -22.28 -14.85 -4.51
C TYR A 18 -21.63 -16.14 -4.97
N GLN A 19 -21.99 -16.62 -6.16
CA GLN A 19 -21.40 -17.81 -6.77
C GLN A 19 -20.02 -17.54 -7.38
N ALA A 20 -19.78 -16.29 -7.82
CA ALA A 20 -18.51 -15.83 -8.38
C ALA A 20 -18.25 -14.38 -7.94
N ALA A 21 -17.07 -13.82 -8.26
CA ALA A 21 -16.69 -12.47 -7.87
C ALA A 21 -17.80 -11.44 -8.18
N THR A 22 -18.15 -10.62 -7.18
CA THR A 22 -19.20 -9.60 -7.32
C THR A 22 -18.82 -8.61 -8.42
N LYS A 23 -19.76 -8.35 -9.34
CA LYS A 23 -19.56 -7.38 -10.43
C LYS A 23 -19.46 -5.96 -9.86
N GLN A 24 -18.61 -5.13 -10.46
CA GLN A 24 -18.36 -3.75 -10.03
C GLN A 24 -19.63 -2.91 -9.87
N ASN A 25 -20.59 -2.98 -10.81
CA ASN A 25 -21.84 -2.21 -10.72
C ASN A 25 -22.68 -2.63 -9.50
N LYS A 26 -22.69 -3.92 -9.18
CA LYS A 26 -23.42 -4.41 -8.01
C LYS A 26 -22.73 -3.99 -6.71
N LEU A 27 -21.39 -3.95 -6.69
CA LEU A 27 -20.63 -3.40 -5.56
C LEU A 27 -20.95 -1.92 -5.34
N VAL A 28 -21.02 -1.11 -6.40
CA VAL A 28 -21.40 0.32 -6.30
C VAL A 28 -22.80 0.48 -5.68
N GLN A 29 -23.78 -0.30 -6.14
CA GLN A 29 -25.13 -0.28 -5.59
C GLN A 29 -25.14 -0.62 -4.09
N LEU A 30 -24.52 -1.73 -3.71
CA LEU A 30 -24.44 -2.18 -2.32
C LEU A 30 -23.71 -1.17 -1.44
N LEU A 31 -22.64 -0.56 -1.95
CA LEU A 31 -21.86 0.43 -1.22
C LEU A 31 -22.68 1.69 -0.96
N LYS A 32 -23.39 2.22 -1.98
CA LYS A 32 -24.28 3.38 -1.82
C LYS A 32 -25.41 3.09 -0.84
N GLU A 33 -26.03 1.90 -0.92
CA GLU A 33 -27.08 1.48 0.01
C GLU A 33 -26.57 1.42 1.45
N VAL A 34 -25.43 0.76 1.67
CA VAL A 34 -24.78 0.72 2.99
C VAL A 34 -24.45 2.12 3.51
N ILE A 35 -23.94 3.00 2.66
CA ILE A 35 -23.60 4.36 3.06
C ILE A 35 -24.84 5.13 3.50
N ARG A 36 -25.94 5.04 2.74
CA ARG A 36 -27.22 5.67 3.08
C ARG A 36 -27.77 5.15 4.41
N GLU A 37 -27.86 3.83 4.57
CA GLU A 37 -28.43 3.23 5.78
C GLU A 37 -27.59 3.52 7.03
N VAL A 38 -26.26 3.51 6.91
CA VAL A 38 -25.39 3.91 8.03
C VAL A 38 -25.55 5.38 8.37
N HIS A 39 -25.64 6.25 7.36
CA HIS A 39 -25.82 7.68 7.58
C HIS A 39 -27.11 8.01 8.35
N ARG A 40 -28.22 7.32 8.01
CA ARG A 40 -29.51 7.44 8.70
C ARG A 40 -29.47 7.10 10.20
N THR A 41 -28.48 6.35 10.65
CA THR A 41 -28.27 6.09 12.09
C THR A 41 -27.60 7.23 12.85
N GLY A 42 -27.21 8.32 12.16
CA GLY A 42 -26.41 9.42 12.71
C GLY A 42 -24.90 9.16 12.68
N LEU A 43 -24.45 8.04 12.09
CA LEU A 43 -23.03 7.76 11.89
C LEU A 43 -22.53 8.37 10.58
N VAL A 44 -21.42 9.11 10.65
CA VAL A 44 -20.79 9.70 9.47
C VAL A 44 -19.69 8.77 8.94
N ILE A 45 -19.85 8.28 7.71
CA ILE A 45 -18.81 7.54 6.99
C ILE A 45 -17.89 8.56 6.32
N VAL A 46 -16.63 8.61 6.74
CA VAL A 46 -15.60 9.49 6.15
C VAL A 46 -14.70 8.78 5.16
N ALA A 47 -14.58 7.46 5.26
CA ALA A 47 -13.69 6.67 4.41
C ALA A 47 -14.20 5.25 4.17
N THR A 48 -13.82 4.69 3.02
CA THR A 48 -14.01 3.29 2.66
C THR A 48 -12.67 2.64 2.39
N ILE A 49 -12.54 1.35 2.75
CA ILE A 49 -11.29 0.60 2.58
C ILE A 49 -11.57 -0.67 1.78
N SER A 50 -10.78 -0.94 0.74
CA SER A 50 -10.88 -2.19 -0.03
C SER A 50 -9.50 -2.76 -0.42
N ASP A 51 -9.47 -4.02 -0.85
CA ASP A 51 -8.29 -4.56 -1.53
C ASP A 51 -8.20 -4.03 -2.99
N GLN A 52 -7.17 -4.42 -3.73
CA GLN A 52 -7.02 -4.04 -5.15
C GLN A 52 -7.62 -5.06 -6.14
N GLY A 53 -8.68 -5.76 -5.74
CA GLY A 53 -9.43 -6.62 -6.64
C GLY A 53 -10.01 -5.82 -7.81
N ARG A 54 -10.06 -6.42 -9.02
CA ARG A 54 -10.55 -5.73 -10.23
C ARG A 54 -11.94 -5.13 -10.05
N SER A 55 -12.84 -5.84 -9.38
CA SER A 55 -14.20 -5.35 -9.11
C SER A 55 -14.22 -4.15 -8.15
N ASN A 56 -13.34 -4.14 -7.14
CA ASN A 56 -13.22 -3.03 -6.20
C ASN A 56 -12.65 -1.79 -6.89
N GLU A 57 -11.56 -1.94 -7.65
CA GLU A 57 -11.02 -0.84 -8.45
C GLU A 57 -12.02 -0.29 -9.47
N GLY A 58 -12.78 -1.18 -10.10
CA GLY A 58 -13.85 -0.80 -11.03
C GLY A 58 -14.96 0.00 -10.34
N ALA A 59 -15.39 -0.43 -9.15
CA ALA A 59 -16.42 0.26 -8.37
C ALA A 59 -15.99 1.68 -7.98
N ILE A 60 -14.75 1.86 -7.53
CA ILE A 60 -14.23 3.18 -7.17
C ILE A 60 -14.10 4.09 -8.38
N LYS A 61 -13.67 3.56 -9.54
CA LYS A 61 -13.65 4.33 -10.79
C LYS A 61 -15.04 4.83 -11.21
N ILE A 62 -16.07 3.99 -11.04
CA ILE A 62 -17.45 4.39 -11.33
C ILE A 62 -17.89 5.52 -10.40
N LEU A 63 -17.66 5.39 -9.09
CA LEU A 63 -18.02 6.41 -8.11
C LEU A 63 -17.31 7.76 -8.36
N ASN A 64 -16.02 7.73 -8.67
CA ASN A 64 -15.27 8.94 -9.06
C ASN A 64 -15.82 9.56 -10.35
N ALA A 65 -16.16 8.74 -11.35
CA ALA A 65 -16.73 9.24 -12.61
C ALA A 65 -18.10 9.91 -12.41
N GLU A 66 -18.99 9.29 -11.62
CA GLU A 66 -20.30 9.86 -11.27
C GLU A 66 -20.14 11.19 -10.50
N THR A 67 -19.18 11.25 -9.58
CA THR A 67 -18.86 12.48 -8.83
C THR A 67 -18.38 13.58 -9.76
N ARG A 68 -17.42 13.26 -10.64
CA ARG A 68 -16.88 14.20 -11.63
C ARG A 68 -17.97 14.75 -12.54
N GLU A 69 -18.87 13.89 -13.03
CA GLU A 69 -19.98 14.28 -13.88
C GLU A 69 -20.92 15.27 -13.17
N TYR A 70 -21.26 15.00 -11.91
CA TYR A 70 -22.05 15.92 -11.10
C TYR A 70 -21.34 17.26 -10.89
N CYS A 71 -20.05 17.26 -10.52
CA CYS A 71 -19.28 18.49 -10.33
C CYS A 71 -19.29 19.35 -11.60
N ILE A 72 -19.09 18.74 -12.77
CA ILE A 72 -19.14 19.44 -14.07
C ILE A 72 -20.53 20.05 -14.31
N ARG A 73 -21.61 19.28 -14.09
CA ARG A 73 -22.99 19.78 -14.26
C ARG A 73 -23.33 20.94 -13.35
N GLN A 74 -22.71 21.01 -12.18
CA GLN A 74 -22.93 22.05 -11.17
C GLN A 74 -21.88 23.17 -11.21
N SER A 75 -20.97 23.17 -12.19
CA SER A 75 -19.85 24.11 -12.28
C SER A 75 -18.98 24.14 -11.01
N LYS A 76 -18.85 23.01 -10.32
CA LYS A 76 -18.01 22.81 -9.13
C LYS A 76 -16.66 22.21 -9.53
N LEU A 77 -15.61 22.56 -8.77
CA LEU A 77 -14.29 21.95 -8.93
C LEU A 77 -14.31 20.48 -8.48
N TYR A 78 -13.92 19.56 -9.36
CA TYR A 78 -13.72 18.16 -9.02
C TYR A 78 -12.34 17.94 -8.41
N LYS A 79 -12.27 17.16 -7.33
CA LYS A 79 -11.04 16.65 -6.72
C LYS A 79 -11.06 15.13 -6.74
N ASP A 80 -9.95 14.49 -7.10
CA ASP A 80 -9.86 13.02 -7.23
C ASP A 80 -9.57 12.31 -5.88
N ASP A 81 -9.54 13.08 -4.78
CA ASP A 81 -9.20 12.59 -3.44
C ASP A 81 -10.41 11.90 -2.74
N PHE A 82 -11.63 12.15 -3.22
CA PHE A 82 -12.87 11.59 -2.69
C PHE A 82 -13.89 11.32 -3.81
N TYR A 83 -14.90 10.51 -3.50
CA TYR A 83 -16.14 10.44 -4.26
C TYR A 83 -17.31 10.91 -3.40
N GLU A 84 -18.38 11.34 -4.05
CA GLU A 84 -19.62 11.77 -3.40
C GLU A 84 -20.69 10.70 -3.52
N VAL A 85 -21.41 10.48 -2.43
CA VAL A 85 -22.65 9.68 -2.43
C VAL A 85 -23.80 10.57 -1.98
N GLU A 86 -24.83 10.61 -2.81
CA GLU A 86 -26.09 11.26 -2.51
C GLU A 86 -26.87 10.44 -1.49
N VAL A 87 -27.21 11.09 -0.37
CA VAL A 87 -27.96 10.53 0.75
C VAL A 87 -29.02 11.55 1.12
N ASP A 88 -30.28 11.20 0.86
CA ASP A 88 -31.42 12.08 1.02
C ASP A 88 -31.18 13.41 0.26
N ASP A 89 -31.16 14.58 0.91
CA ASP A 89 -30.91 15.88 0.26
C ASP A 89 -29.44 16.34 0.33
N GLU A 90 -28.53 15.51 0.85
CA GLU A 90 -27.11 15.82 1.04
C GLU A 90 -26.19 14.96 0.17
N ARG A 91 -24.96 15.45 -0.05
CA ARG A 91 -23.89 14.70 -0.71
C ARG A 91 -22.71 14.51 0.21
N LEU A 92 -22.48 13.27 0.61
CA LEU A 92 -21.41 12.91 1.52
C LEU A 92 -20.11 12.70 0.75
N GLN A 93 -19.05 13.43 1.14
CA GLN A 93 -17.70 13.22 0.64
C GLN A 93 -17.04 12.05 1.36
N ILE A 94 -16.59 11.06 0.59
CA ILE A 94 -16.05 9.81 1.13
C ILE A 94 -14.71 9.51 0.46
N VAL A 95 -13.67 9.39 1.28
CA VAL A 95 -12.32 9.03 0.83
C VAL A 95 -12.22 7.53 0.60
N HIS A 96 -11.61 7.12 -0.51
CA HIS A 96 -11.27 5.71 -0.71
C HIS A 96 -9.80 5.44 -0.37
N LEU A 97 -9.56 4.42 0.46
CA LEU A 97 -8.22 3.93 0.80
C LEU A 97 -8.09 2.47 0.36
N PHE A 98 -6.90 2.09 -0.12
CA PHE A 98 -6.58 0.68 -0.33
C PHE A 98 -5.93 0.08 0.92
N ASP A 99 -6.23 -1.19 1.19
CA ASP A 99 -5.65 -1.94 2.31
C ASP A 99 -4.11 -1.99 2.19
N VAL A 100 -3.42 -1.26 3.07
CA VAL A 100 -1.95 -1.08 3.07
C VAL A 100 -1.20 -2.41 3.24
N PRO A 101 -1.55 -3.29 4.21
CA PRO A 101 -1.16 -4.70 4.24
C PRO A 101 -1.31 -5.46 2.91
N HIS A 102 -2.39 -5.20 2.17
CA HIS A 102 -2.59 -5.80 0.86
C HIS A 102 -1.66 -5.21 -0.20
N LEU A 103 -1.42 -3.90 -0.17
CA LEU A 103 -0.53 -3.21 -1.11
C LEU A 103 0.92 -3.68 -0.99
N ILE A 104 1.47 -3.77 0.23
CA ILE A 104 2.86 -4.25 0.43
C ILE A 104 3.03 -5.70 -0.01
N LYS A 105 2.02 -6.54 0.24
CA LYS A 105 1.98 -7.93 -0.22
C LYS A 105 2.02 -8.01 -1.75
N CYS A 106 1.26 -7.18 -2.44
CA CYS A 106 1.24 -7.17 -3.89
C CYS A 106 2.49 -6.55 -4.51
N LEU A 107 3.11 -5.57 -3.85
CA LEU A 107 4.43 -5.06 -4.24
C LEU A 107 5.45 -6.20 -4.22
N ARG A 108 5.54 -6.93 -3.09
CA ARG A 108 6.37 -8.14 -2.96
C ARG A 108 6.08 -9.14 -4.08
N ASN A 109 4.81 -9.47 -4.30
CA ASN A 109 4.43 -10.46 -5.30
C ASN A 109 4.79 -10.05 -6.73
N ASN A 110 4.77 -8.75 -7.04
CA ASN A 110 5.23 -8.26 -8.34
C ASN A 110 6.75 -8.36 -8.46
N LEU A 111 7.48 -7.96 -7.40
CA LEU A 111 8.94 -8.01 -7.37
C LEU A 111 9.50 -9.43 -7.57
N LEU A 112 8.77 -10.47 -7.12
CA LEU A 112 9.14 -11.88 -7.37
C LEU A 112 9.30 -12.26 -8.85
N THR A 113 8.71 -11.50 -9.76
CA THR A 113 8.60 -11.88 -11.19
C THR A 113 9.05 -10.76 -12.13
N LYS A 114 9.33 -9.58 -11.59
CA LYS A 114 9.56 -8.35 -12.34
C LYS A 114 10.54 -7.50 -11.54
N ASP A 115 11.40 -6.79 -12.23
CA ASP A 115 12.23 -5.77 -11.62
C ASP A 115 11.42 -4.50 -11.43
N LEU A 116 11.78 -3.69 -10.44
CA LEU A 116 11.17 -2.39 -10.22
C LEU A 116 12.20 -1.29 -10.50
N LYS A 117 11.98 -0.52 -11.56
CA LYS A 117 12.75 0.69 -11.84
C LYS A 117 12.11 1.88 -11.13
N PHE A 118 12.92 2.74 -10.53
CA PHE A 118 12.45 3.91 -9.77
C PHE A 118 13.53 4.99 -9.70
N THR A 119 13.12 6.23 -9.43
CA THR A 119 14.03 7.38 -9.33
C THR A 119 13.94 8.00 -7.95
N ILE A 120 15.09 8.20 -7.30
CA ILE A 120 15.20 8.95 -6.04
C ILE A 120 16.34 9.96 -6.20
N ASN A 121 16.07 11.23 -5.89
CA ASN A 121 17.03 12.34 -6.01
C ASN A 121 17.67 12.42 -7.41
N GLY A 122 16.87 12.22 -8.46
CA GLY A 122 17.35 12.24 -9.85
C GLY A 122 18.12 11.00 -10.31
N VAL A 123 18.45 10.07 -9.41
CA VAL A 123 19.20 8.85 -9.73
C VAL A 123 18.22 7.72 -10.05
N GLN A 124 18.33 7.15 -11.25
CA GLN A 124 17.59 5.93 -11.63
C GLN A 124 18.19 4.72 -10.93
N ARG A 125 17.32 3.85 -10.42
CA ARG A 125 17.63 2.66 -9.65
C ARG A 125 16.76 1.50 -10.10
N THR A 126 17.22 0.28 -9.89
CA THR A 126 16.55 -0.97 -10.22
C THR A 126 16.60 -1.92 -9.04
N ALA A 127 15.45 -2.25 -8.47
CA ALA A 127 15.33 -3.29 -7.46
C ALA A 127 14.98 -4.63 -8.11
N LYS A 128 15.69 -5.66 -7.69
CA LYS A 128 15.58 -7.04 -8.16
C LYS A 128 15.32 -7.98 -6.99
N TRP A 129 14.54 -9.04 -7.19
CA TRP A 129 14.30 -10.05 -6.15
C TRP A 129 15.54 -10.92 -5.92
N GLU A 130 16.37 -11.06 -6.95
CA GLU A 130 17.64 -11.75 -6.97
C GLU A 130 18.57 -11.24 -5.87
N HIS A 131 18.61 -9.92 -5.61
CA HIS A 131 19.39 -9.34 -4.52
C HIS A 131 18.92 -9.82 -3.13
N ILE A 132 17.62 -10.09 -2.95
CA ILE A 132 17.06 -10.64 -1.71
C ILE A 132 17.44 -12.11 -1.56
N ILE A 133 17.51 -12.86 -2.65
CA ILE A 133 18.01 -14.25 -2.66
C ILE A 133 19.49 -14.28 -2.29
N GLN A 134 20.32 -13.44 -2.91
CA GLN A 134 21.76 -13.35 -2.59
C GLN A 134 22.00 -13.01 -1.12
N LEU A 135 21.31 -12.00 -0.60
CA LEU A 135 21.36 -11.64 0.82
C LEU A 135 21.02 -12.82 1.71
N TYR A 136 19.94 -13.54 1.42
CA TYR A 136 19.50 -14.67 2.23
C TYR A 136 20.49 -15.83 2.20
N SER A 137 21.08 -16.11 1.02
CA SER A 137 22.11 -17.14 0.87
C SER A 137 23.37 -16.77 1.64
N ALA A 138 23.85 -15.53 1.52
CA ALA A 138 25.02 -15.03 2.25
C ALA A 138 24.81 -15.06 3.77
N ASP A 139 23.68 -14.56 4.26
CA ASP A 139 23.34 -14.58 5.70
C ASP A 139 23.17 -16.00 6.23
N SER A 140 22.60 -16.90 5.41
CA SER A 140 22.38 -18.29 5.81
C SER A 140 23.65 -19.16 5.80
N ALA A 141 24.70 -18.72 5.11
CA ALA A 141 26.00 -19.38 5.12
C ALA A 141 26.79 -19.12 6.40
N ILE A 142 26.42 -18.12 7.20
CA ILE A 142 27.06 -17.78 8.47
C ILE A 142 26.64 -18.81 9.54
N PRO A 143 27.57 -19.63 10.09
CA PRO A 143 27.25 -20.55 11.17
C PRO A 143 26.85 -19.80 12.44
N ASP A 144 25.81 -20.29 13.12
CA ASP A 144 25.39 -19.90 14.48
C ASP A 144 25.07 -18.41 14.75
N SER A 145 25.18 -17.52 13.76
CA SER A 145 25.07 -16.06 13.94
C SER A 145 24.39 -15.34 12.77
N LYS A 146 23.18 -15.78 12.38
CA LYS A 146 22.40 -15.09 11.33
C LYS A 146 22.11 -13.63 11.72
N MET A 147 22.45 -12.71 10.83
CA MET A 147 22.13 -11.28 10.96
C MET A 147 20.63 -11.03 10.76
N LEU A 148 19.94 -11.88 9.97
CA LEU A 148 18.52 -11.78 9.64
C LEU A 148 17.71 -13.03 10.08
N PRO A 149 17.65 -13.35 11.40
CA PRO A 149 17.07 -14.61 11.90
C PRO A 149 15.55 -14.76 11.66
N ARG A 150 14.87 -13.68 11.25
CA ARG A 150 13.44 -13.71 10.88
C ARG A 150 13.21 -14.13 9.44
N LEU A 151 14.20 -13.99 8.56
CA LEU A 151 14.10 -14.48 7.20
C LEU A 151 14.27 -15.99 7.19
N SER A 152 13.45 -16.62 6.37
CA SER A 152 13.41 -18.07 6.19
C SER A 152 13.04 -18.34 4.74
N ASP A 153 13.05 -19.60 4.33
CA ASP A 153 12.67 -19.97 2.97
C ASP A 153 11.29 -19.45 2.55
N LYS A 154 10.31 -19.48 3.47
CA LYS A 154 8.94 -18.94 3.27
C LYS A 154 8.88 -17.43 2.95
N HIS A 155 9.98 -16.71 3.17
CA HIS A 155 10.12 -15.29 2.85
C HIS A 155 10.71 -15.06 1.47
N VAL A 156 11.69 -15.89 1.07
CA VAL A 156 12.63 -15.58 -0.02
C VAL A 156 12.52 -16.54 -1.20
N ILE A 157 12.42 -17.85 -0.93
CA ILE A 157 12.44 -18.90 -1.96
C ILE A 157 11.08 -18.95 -2.67
N PRO A 158 10.99 -18.58 -3.96
CA PRO A 158 9.71 -18.38 -4.66
C PRO A 158 8.73 -19.55 -4.54
N GLU A 159 9.23 -20.79 -4.58
CA GLU A 159 8.45 -22.02 -4.51
C GLU A 159 7.88 -22.27 -3.11
N LYS A 160 8.53 -21.73 -2.07
CA LYS A 160 8.15 -21.90 -0.65
C LYS A 160 7.38 -20.69 -0.11
N ILE A 161 7.28 -19.60 -0.88
CA ILE A 161 6.63 -18.37 -0.44
C ILE A 161 5.12 -18.56 -0.27
N THR A 162 4.64 -18.25 0.94
CA THR A 162 3.20 -18.09 1.18
C THR A 162 2.74 -16.71 0.69
N LYS A 163 2.25 -16.63 -0.55
CA LYS A 163 1.88 -15.37 -1.23
C LYS A 163 0.87 -14.51 -0.46
N MET A 164 0.02 -15.12 0.37
CA MET A 164 -1.02 -14.44 1.15
C MET A 164 -0.55 -13.91 2.52
N LYS A 165 0.60 -14.36 3.02
CA LYS A 165 1.06 -14.03 4.38
C LYS A 165 1.74 -12.66 4.41
N VAL A 166 0.99 -11.63 4.81
CA VAL A 166 1.47 -10.24 4.90
C VAL A 166 2.71 -10.12 5.80
N LYS A 167 2.76 -10.84 6.93
CA LYS A 167 3.92 -10.86 7.83
C LYS A 167 5.23 -11.14 7.09
N CYS A 168 5.23 -12.09 6.15
CA CYS A 168 6.43 -12.43 5.40
C CYS A 168 6.81 -11.32 4.42
N ALA A 169 5.83 -10.66 3.79
CA ALA A 169 6.11 -9.50 2.94
C ALA A 169 6.71 -8.35 3.75
N THR A 170 6.12 -7.97 4.89
CA THR A 170 6.61 -6.85 5.70
C THR A 170 7.98 -7.13 6.33
N GLN A 171 8.30 -8.37 6.68
CA GLN A 171 9.63 -8.73 7.19
C GLN A 171 10.73 -8.63 6.13
N VAL A 172 10.43 -8.96 4.86
CA VAL A 172 11.37 -8.74 3.73
C VAL A 172 11.62 -7.25 3.52
N PHE A 173 10.56 -6.43 3.52
CA PHE A 173 10.64 -4.98 3.39
C PHE A 173 10.96 -4.28 4.72
N SER A 174 11.79 -4.87 5.58
CA SER A 174 12.11 -4.27 6.88
C SER A 174 13.39 -3.44 6.83
N HIS A 175 13.47 -2.42 7.69
CA HIS A 175 14.67 -1.61 7.89
C HIS A 175 15.93 -2.46 8.10
N ARG A 176 15.85 -3.53 8.91
CA ARG A 176 17.00 -4.40 9.19
C ARG A 176 17.49 -5.13 7.94
N VAL A 177 16.57 -5.64 7.11
CA VAL A 177 16.94 -6.29 5.84
C VAL A 177 17.61 -5.29 4.90
N SER A 178 17.06 -4.08 4.78
CA SER A 178 17.67 -3.00 4.00
C SER A 178 19.09 -2.67 4.48
N ALA A 179 19.28 -2.45 5.80
CA ALA A 179 20.56 -2.07 6.37
C ALA A 179 21.64 -3.14 6.12
N ILE A 180 21.33 -4.42 6.36
CA ILE A 180 22.27 -5.52 6.13
C ILE A 180 22.55 -5.70 4.63
N MET A 181 21.53 -5.61 3.77
CA MET A 181 21.72 -5.67 2.31
C MET A 181 22.68 -4.58 1.83
N SER A 182 22.47 -3.34 2.27
CA SER A 182 23.33 -2.21 1.91
C SER A 182 24.78 -2.45 2.37
N PHE A 183 24.96 -2.90 3.62
CA PHE A 183 26.29 -3.20 4.16
C PHE A 183 27.00 -4.28 3.35
N LEU A 184 26.39 -5.46 3.15
CA LEU A 184 27.02 -6.56 2.41
C LEU A 184 27.33 -6.19 0.96
N ALA A 185 26.48 -5.41 0.30
CA ALA A 185 26.73 -4.93 -1.05
C ALA A 185 27.93 -3.97 -1.11
N THR A 186 28.06 -3.04 -0.15
CA THR A 186 29.23 -2.15 -0.08
C THR A 186 30.54 -2.88 0.23
N GLN A 187 30.47 -4.04 0.88
CA GLN A 187 31.61 -4.92 1.12
C GLN A 187 31.86 -5.90 -0.03
N ASN A 188 31.09 -5.82 -1.13
CA ASN A 188 31.14 -6.74 -2.27
C ASN A 188 30.96 -8.22 -1.90
N ILE A 189 30.21 -8.50 -0.82
CA ILE A 189 29.84 -9.87 -0.41
C ILE A 189 28.65 -10.38 -1.23
N ILE A 190 27.77 -9.47 -1.63
CA ILE A 190 26.71 -9.67 -2.64
C ILE A 190 26.90 -8.61 -3.73
N ASP A 191 26.12 -8.69 -4.81
CA ASP A 191 26.25 -7.76 -5.93
C ASP A 191 26.13 -6.30 -5.45
N SER A 192 27.02 -5.44 -5.95
CA SER A 192 27.10 -4.04 -5.49
C SER A 192 25.83 -3.25 -5.81
N ASP A 193 25.09 -3.61 -6.87
CA ASP A 193 23.80 -3.00 -7.21
C ASP A 193 22.67 -3.41 -6.25
N ALA A 194 22.89 -4.34 -5.32
CA ALA A 194 21.93 -4.65 -4.26
C ALA A 194 21.65 -3.46 -3.32
N VAL A 195 22.53 -2.44 -3.27
CA VAL A 195 22.27 -1.16 -2.59
C VAL A 195 21.00 -0.48 -3.14
N GLU A 196 20.68 -0.68 -4.42
CA GLU A 196 19.47 -0.15 -5.04
C GLU A 196 18.21 -0.84 -4.49
N THR A 197 18.22 -2.17 -4.39
CA THR A 197 17.13 -2.91 -3.73
C THR A 197 17.04 -2.51 -2.25
N ALA A 198 18.16 -2.39 -1.54
CA ALA A 198 18.16 -1.95 -0.14
C ALA A 198 17.47 -0.60 0.04
N THR A 199 17.73 0.35 -0.86
CA THR A 199 17.08 1.68 -0.88
C THR A 199 15.55 1.55 -1.04
N LEU A 200 15.10 0.70 -1.95
CA LEU A 200 13.66 0.43 -2.14
C LEU A 200 13.02 -0.18 -0.87
N LEU A 201 13.68 -1.15 -0.25
CA LEU A 201 13.17 -1.82 0.94
C LEU A 201 13.00 -0.82 2.09
N LEU A 202 13.95 0.08 2.29
CA LEU A 202 13.85 1.14 3.31
C LEU A 202 12.73 2.14 3.01
N PHE A 203 12.57 2.52 1.75
CA PHE A 203 11.50 3.42 1.34
C PHE A 203 10.13 2.85 1.70
N PHE A 204 9.87 1.59 1.33
CA PHE A 204 8.58 0.94 1.61
C PHE A 204 8.42 0.52 3.08
N ASP A 205 9.50 0.27 3.82
CA ASP A 205 9.47 0.08 5.28
C ASP A 205 8.89 1.33 5.97
N LYS A 206 9.46 2.51 5.67
CA LYS A 206 9.01 3.80 6.21
C LYS A 206 7.58 4.11 5.80
N LEU A 207 7.26 3.91 4.52
CA LEU A 207 5.94 4.20 3.97
C LEU A 207 4.87 3.28 4.58
N PHE A 208 5.14 1.98 4.71
CA PHE A 208 4.23 1.03 5.35
C PHE A 208 4.01 1.38 6.83
N ASP A 209 5.08 1.69 7.56
CA ASP A 209 4.98 2.11 8.95
C ASP A 209 4.08 3.35 9.10
N SER A 210 4.22 4.35 8.21
CA SER A 210 3.46 5.61 8.22
C SER A 210 1.93 5.47 8.15
N MET A 211 1.44 4.39 7.53
CA MET A 211 0.02 4.16 7.30
C MET A 211 -0.52 2.95 8.09
N ASN A 212 0.33 2.29 8.88
CA ASN A 212 -0.03 1.15 9.73
C ASN A 212 0.48 1.31 11.17
N GLY A 213 0.95 2.52 11.53
CA GLY A 213 1.36 2.93 12.85
C GLY A 213 0.19 3.27 13.77
N SER A 214 0.37 3.09 15.07
CA SER A 214 -0.62 3.46 16.11
C SER A 214 0.01 3.73 17.48
N PHE A 215 1.33 3.88 17.55
CA PHE A 215 2.02 4.14 18.81
C PHE A 215 1.94 5.62 19.18
N ASP A 216 1.77 5.93 20.46
CA ASP A 216 1.78 7.33 20.92
C ASP A 216 3.20 7.94 20.96
N LYS A 217 4.21 7.07 21.09
CA LYS A 217 5.63 7.42 21.20
C LYS A 217 6.46 6.62 20.21
N VAL A 218 7.66 7.11 19.92
CA VAL A 218 8.62 6.39 19.08
C VAL A 218 9.07 5.11 19.80
N VAL A 219 8.96 3.98 19.12
CA VAL A 219 9.40 2.66 19.60
C VAL A 219 10.41 2.11 18.60
N ASP A 220 11.51 1.55 19.09
CA ASP A 220 12.60 0.98 18.28
C ASP A 220 13.18 1.97 17.23
N GLY A 221 13.16 3.28 17.53
CA GLY A 221 13.59 4.34 16.61
C GLY A 221 12.68 4.55 15.38
N LYS A 222 11.56 3.81 15.27
CA LYS A 222 10.62 3.88 14.13
C LYS A 222 9.65 5.05 14.28
N ILE A 223 10.08 6.24 13.86
CA ILE A 223 9.27 7.48 13.97
C ILE A 223 7.93 7.39 13.24
N TYR A 224 7.88 6.72 12.08
CA TYR A 224 6.67 6.60 11.27
C TYR A 224 5.65 5.58 11.80
N ARG A 225 5.97 4.83 12.87
CA ARG A 225 4.98 3.96 13.53
C ARG A 225 4.12 4.73 14.53
N THR A 226 4.39 6.02 14.72
CA THR A 226 3.61 6.87 15.61
C THR A 226 2.25 7.22 15.01
N ALA A 227 1.29 7.62 15.84
CA ALA A 227 0.01 8.10 15.36
C ALA A 227 0.17 9.41 14.56
N VAL A 228 -0.57 9.52 13.45
CA VAL A 228 -0.58 10.72 12.60
C VAL A 228 -1.22 11.89 13.36
N LYS A 229 -0.56 13.05 13.29
CA LYS A 229 -1.02 14.34 13.85
C LYS A 229 -0.88 15.43 12.78
N THR A 230 -1.58 16.54 12.95
CA THR A 230 -1.58 17.68 12.01
C THR A 230 -0.17 18.12 11.59
N ASN A 231 0.79 18.15 12.51
CA ASN A 231 2.18 18.57 12.24
C ASN A 231 3.18 17.41 12.37
N SER A 232 2.75 16.18 12.12
CA SER A 232 3.63 15.01 12.24
C SER A 232 4.53 14.81 11.01
N VAL A 233 5.66 14.12 11.22
CA VAL A 233 6.66 13.82 10.16
C VAL A 233 6.11 13.02 8.98
N HIS A 234 4.91 12.42 9.12
CA HIS A 234 4.27 11.62 8.08
C HIS A 234 3.95 12.46 6.84
N HIS A 235 3.55 13.72 7.02
CA HIS A 235 3.14 14.60 5.90
C HIS A 235 4.30 14.85 4.93
N GLN A 236 5.49 15.17 5.46
CA GLN A 236 6.69 15.33 4.66
C GLN A 236 7.05 14.03 3.93
N LEU A 237 7.02 12.88 4.62
CA LEU A 237 7.29 11.58 3.99
C LEU A 237 6.33 11.33 2.83
N TRP A 238 5.04 11.62 2.99
CA TRP A 238 4.02 11.41 1.97
C TRP A 238 4.21 12.30 0.76
N GLU A 239 4.50 13.58 0.96
CA GLU A 239 4.81 14.53 -0.11
C GLU A 239 6.03 14.08 -0.92
N GLU A 240 7.11 13.67 -0.25
CA GLU A 240 8.32 13.14 -0.89
C GLU A 240 8.08 11.78 -1.58
N SER A 241 7.15 10.97 -1.08
CA SER A 241 6.87 9.62 -1.61
C SER A 241 6.11 9.64 -2.93
N LEU A 242 5.21 10.62 -3.15
CA LEU A 242 4.41 10.71 -4.38
C LEU A 242 5.24 10.81 -5.67
N PRO A 243 6.25 11.70 -5.80
CA PRO A 243 7.09 11.76 -7.01
C PRO A 243 7.96 10.51 -7.18
N ILE A 244 8.39 9.87 -6.08
CA ILE A 244 9.14 8.61 -6.15
C ILE A 244 8.22 7.51 -6.70
N LEU A 245 7.02 7.35 -6.15
CA LEU A 245 6.03 6.36 -6.60
C LEU A 245 5.60 6.57 -8.06
N SER A 246 5.45 7.83 -8.51
CA SER A 246 5.07 8.13 -9.89
C SER A 246 6.17 7.77 -10.90
N SER A 247 7.44 7.79 -10.47
CA SER A 247 8.57 7.33 -11.29
C SER A 247 8.64 5.80 -11.42
N MET A 248 7.99 5.05 -10.52
CA MET A 248 8.13 3.61 -10.42
C MET A 248 7.49 2.87 -11.60
N LYS A 249 8.23 1.92 -12.17
CA LYS A 249 7.76 1.07 -13.27
C LYS A 249 8.27 -0.35 -13.09
N PHE A 250 7.35 -1.31 -13.08
CA PHE A 250 7.73 -2.72 -13.13
C PHE A 250 8.16 -3.10 -14.54
N VAL A 251 9.23 -3.87 -14.66
CA VAL A 251 9.79 -4.34 -15.92
C VAL A 251 9.81 -5.87 -15.90
N GLY A 252 9.18 -6.49 -16.90
CA GLY A 252 9.20 -7.95 -17.04
C GLY A 252 10.53 -8.46 -17.58
N LYS A 253 10.72 -9.79 -17.57
CA LYS A 253 11.92 -10.45 -18.12
C LYS A 253 12.21 -10.12 -19.59
N ASN A 254 11.19 -9.72 -20.35
CA ASN A 254 11.29 -9.26 -21.74
C ASN A 254 11.66 -7.78 -21.87
N MET A 255 12.09 -7.13 -20.79
CA MET A 255 12.43 -5.70 -20.70
C MET A 255 11.27 -4.74 -20.99
N LYS A 256 10.03 -5.24 -21.14
CA LYS A 256 8.86 -4.40 -21.34
C LYS A 256 8.30 -3.92 -20.00
N THR A 257 7.85 -2.68 -19.98
CA THR A 257 7.14 -2.11 -18.82
C THR A 257 5.80 -2.82 -18.64
N VAL A 258 5.49 -3.19 -17.40
CA VAL A 258 4.23 -3.83 -17.02
C VAL A 258 3.43 -2.89 -16.13
N SER A 259 2.21 -2.56 -16.56
CA SER A 259 1.29 -1.78 -15.74
C SER A 259 0.67 -2.68 -14.66
N VAL A 260 0.83 -2.28 -13.40
CA VAL A 260 0.20 -2.93 -12.26
C VAL A 260 -0.49 -1.89 -11.40
N PRO A 261 -1.67 -2.18 -10.85
CA PRO A 261 -2.43 -1.17 -10.13
C PRO A 261 -1.81 -0.78 -8.78
N THR A 262 -0.97 -1.64 -8.20
CA THR A 262 -0.43 -1.47 -6.84
C THR A 262 0.26 -0.13 -6.63
N LEU A 263 1.07 0.35 -7.59
CA LEU A 263 1.79 1.62 -7.47
C LEU A 263 0.84 2.83 -7.49
N ARG A 264 -0.15 2.80 -8.39
CA ARG A 264 -1.22 3.81 -8.45
C ARG A 264 -2.02 3.82 -7.15
N ASN A 265 -2.35 2.64 -6.63
CA ASN A 265 -3.19 2.50 -5.43
C ASN A 265 -2.45 2.93 -4.15
N TRP A 266 -1.11 2.82 -4.09
CA TRP A 266 -0.32 3.48 -3.05
C TRP A 266 -0.48 5.00 -3.11
N MET A 267 -0.35 5.61 -4.29
CA MET A 267 -0.51 7.07 -4.43
C MET A 267 -1.93 7.54 -4.06
N VAL A 268 -2.96 6.80 -4.49
CA VAL A 268 -4.37 7.09 -4.11
C VAL A 268 -4.53 7.04 -2.59
N THR A 269 -3.96 6.00 -1.96
CA THR A 269 -4.05 5.85 -0.50
C THR A 269 -3.33 7.00 0.21
N ILE A 270 -2.13 7.39 -0.23
CA ILE A 270 -1.40 8.54 0.35
C ILE A 270 -2.23 9.83 0.26
N ARG A 271 -2.77 10.15 -0.92
CA ARG A 271 -3.62 11.33 -1.10
C ARG A 271 -4.86 11.29 -0.20
N GLY A 272 -5.47 10.12 -0.06
CA GLY A 272 -6.59 9.92 0.87
C GLY A 272 -6.19 10.18 2.32
N PHE A 273 -5.01 9.75 2.76
CA PHE A 273 -4.48 10.07 4.10
C PHE A 273 -4.16 11.56 4.28
N GLN A 274 -3.71 12.25 3.23
CA GLN A 274 -3.45 13.70 3.27
C GLN A 274 -4.74 14.53 3.29
N TYR A 275 -5.83 14.00 2.73
CA TYR A 275 -7.13 14.66 2.71
C TYR A 275 -7.87 14.52 4.06
N LEU A 276 -7.76 13.37 4.73
CA LEU A 276 -8.41 13.06 6.02
C LEU A 276 -7.77 13.79 7.21
#